data_AF-A0A2W2B006-F1
#
_entry.id   AF-A0A2W2B006-F1
#
_cell.length_a   1.000
_cell.length_b   1.000
_cell.length_c   1.000
_cell.angle_alpha   90.00
_cell.angle_beta   90.00
_cell.angle_gamma   90.00
#
_symmetry.space_group_name_H-M   'P 1'
#
loop_
_entity.id
_entity.type
_entity.pdbx_description
1 polymer ?
#
loop_
_entity_poly.entity_id
_entity_poly.type
_entity_poly.pdbx_seq_one_letter_code
_entity_poly.pdbx_strand_id
1 'polypeptide(L)'
;MKQPFEQVVAEHGETVFRVCRVLLGPHDADDAWSETFLAALRAYPDLPATANVEAWLVTIAHRKAIDVLRAARRNPLPVDEVPETVAAGGPAGGGP
;
A
#
# COMPACT_ATOMS: atom_id res chain seq x y z
N MET A 1 -30.19 10.75 3.69
CA MET A 1 -29.56 9.60 4.39
C MET A 1 -28.23 9.35 3.69
N LYS A 2 -27.13 9.10 4.42
CA LYS A 2 -25.86 8.74 3.79
C LYS A 2 -25.96 7.32 3.22
N GLN A 3 -25.23 7.05 2.14
CA GLN A 3 -25.17 5.70 1.60
C GLN A 3 -24.54 4.73 2.62
N PRO A 4 -24.94 3.45 2.66
CA PRO A 4 -24.28 2.45 3.49
C PRO A 4 -22.78 2.40 3.21
N PHE A 5 -21.96 2.22 4.25
CA PHE A 5 -20.51 2.23 4.09
C PHE A 5 -20.00 1.10 3.17
N GLU A 6 -20.68 -0.04 3.14
CA GLU A 6 -20.37 -1.14 2.23
C GLU A 6 -20.45 -0.71 0.75
N GLN A 7 -21.39 0.19 0.40
CA GLN A 7 -21.47 0.74 -0.96
C GLN A 7 -20.31 1.69 -1.26
N VAL A 8 -19.90 2.49 -0.27
CA VAL A 8 -18.69 3.34 -0.38
C VAL A 8 -17.45 2.50 -0.67
N VAL A 9 -17.29 1.36 0.02
CA VAL A 9 -16.18 0.43 -0.19
C VAL A 9 -16.25 -0.19 -1.57
N ALA A 10 -17.44 -0.63 -2.00
CA ALA A 10 -17.63 -1.23 -3.33
C ALA A 10 -17.33 -0.24 -4.46
N GLU A 11 -17.74 1.03 -4.30
CA GLU A 11 -17.58 2.07 -5.33
C GLU A 11 -16.13 2.59 -5.44
N HIS A 12 -15.46 2.80 -4.31
CA HIS A 12 -14.15 3.47 -4.28
C HIS A 12 -12.97 2.56 -3.93
N GLY A 13 -13.23 1.30 -3.58
CA GLY A 13 -12.23 0.33 -3.14
C GLY A 13 -11.05 0.21 -4.12
N GLU A 14 -11.33 0.03 -5.41
CA GLU A 14 -10.29 -0.11 -6.43
C GLU A 14 -9.46 1.17 -6.61
N THR A 15 -10.10 2.34 -6.60
CA THR A 15 -9.39 3.62 -6.72
C THR A 15 -8.47 3.86 -5.53
N VAL A 16 -8.94 3.64 -4.31
CA VAL A 16 -8.12 3.75 -3.11
C VAL A 16 -6.97 2.74 -3.14
N PHE A 17 -7.23 1.51 -3.61
CA PHE A 17 -6.19 0.48 -3.74
C PHE A 17 -5.10 0.90 -4.72
N ARG A 18 -5.46 1.45 -5.88
CA ARG A 18 -4.49 2.01 -6.84
C ARG A 18 -3.64 3.10 -6.21
N VAL A 19 -4.22 3.99 -5.41
CA VAL A 19 -3.46 5.03 -4.69
C VAL A 19 -2.46 4.40 -3.72
N CYS A 20 -2.89 3.44 -2.90
CA CYS A 20 -2.00 2.72 -1.98
C CYS A 20 -0.84 2.02 -2.73
N ARG A 21 -1.16 1.34 -3.84
CA ARG A 21 -0.16 0.64 -4.67
C ARG A 21 0.87 1.58 -5.29
N VAL A 22 0.45 2.76 -5.74
CA VAL A 22 1.35 3.78 -6.31
C VAL A 22 2.28 4.37 -5.24
N LEU A 23 1.77 4.60 -4.03
CA LEU A 23 2.55 5.26 -2.96
C LEU A 23 3.48 4.30 -2.22
N LEU A 24 3.11 3.02 -2.10
CA LEU A 24 3.79 2.07 -1.20
C LEU A 24 4.40 0.85 -1.90
N GLY A 25 4.04 0.58 -3.16
CA GLY A 25 4.42 -0.68 -3.80
C GLY A 25 3.57 -1.87 -3.33
N PRO A 26 3.93 -3.10 -3.69
CA PRO A 26 3.04 -4.27 -3.55
C PRO A 26 2.93 -4.79 -2.12
N HIS A 27 3.96 -4.60 -1.29
CA HIS A 27 4.02 -5.22 0.03
C HIS A 27 3.12 -4.54 1.05
N ASP A 28 3.06 -3.20 1.07
CA ASP A 28 2.34 -2.46 2.11
C ASP A 28 0.96 -1.93 1.64
N ALA A 29 0.57 -2.16 0.39
CA ALA A 29 -0.63 -1.55 -0.17
C ALA A 29 -1.93 -2.15 0.35
N ASP A 30 -2.00 -3.47 0.53
CA ASP A 30 -3.19 -4.16 1.05
C ASP A 30 -3.49 -3.73 2.49
N ASP A 31 -2.44 -3.60 3.32
CA ASP A 31 -2.54 -3.13 4.69
C ASP A 31 -2.97 -1.66 4.75
N ALA A 32 -2.34 -0.80 3.95
CA ALA A 32 -2.71 0.62 3.90
C ALA A 32 -4.15 0.83 3.38
N TRP A 33 -4.60 0.01 2.43
CA TRP A 33 -5.98 0.01 1.96
C TRP A 33 -6.95 -0.38 3.07
N SER A 34 -6.66 -1.47 3.79
CA SER A 34 -7.47 -1.95 4.91
C SER A 34 -7.55 -0.90 6.02
N GLU A 35 -6.41 -0.33 6.41
CA GLU A 35 -6.35 0.74 7.42
C GLU A 35 -7.11 2.00 6.99
N THR A 36 -7.09 2.32 5.70
CA THR A 36 -7.83 3.46 5.13
C THR A 36 -9.32 3.26 5.34
N PHE A 37 -9.87 2.10 4.95
CA PHE A 37 -11.30 1.83 5.11
C PHE A 37 -11.71 1.62 6.56
N LEU A 38 -10.84 1.07 7.43
CA LEU A 38 -11.10 1.02 8.88
C LEU A 38 -11.12 2.42 9.51
N ALA A 39 -10.24 3.32 9.10
CA ALA A 39 -10.24 4.71 9.57
C ALA A 39 -11.48 5.45 9.04
N ALA A 40 -11.79 5.27 7.76
CA ALA A 40 -12.95 5.87 7.12
C ALA A 40 -14.26 5.38 7.76
N LEU A 41 -14.42 4.09 8.06
CA LEU A 41 -15.62 3.55 8.71
C LEU A 41 -15.93 4.28 10.02
N ARG A 42 -14.91 4.57 10.83
CA ARG A 42 -15.06 5.28 12.11
C ARG A 42 -15.45 6.74 11.93
N ALA A 43 -14.92 7.41 10.91
CA ALA A 43 -15.14 8.85 10.68
C ALA A 43 -16.34 9.15 9.75
N TYR A 44 -16.83 8.16 9.02
CA TYR A 44 -17.92 8.31 8.04
C TYR A 44 -19.24 8.87 8.62
N PRO A 45 -19.65 8.52 9.86
CA PRO A 45 -20.84 9.12 10.47
C PRO A 45 -20.78 10.65 10.57
N ASP A 46 -19.59 11.24 10.69
CA ASP A 46 -19.38 12.68 10.86
C ASP A 46 -19.10 13.42 9.54
N LEU A 47 -18.79 12.70 8.45
CA LEU A 47 -18.50 13.30 7.14
C LEU A 47 -19.71 14.10 6.60
N PRO A 48 -19.59 15.37 6.17
CA PRO A 48 -20.73 16.08 5.60
C PRO A 48 -21.35 15.34 4.41
N ALA A 49 -22.68 15.30 4.30
CA ALA A 49 -23.36 14.61 3.20
C ALA A 49 -23.06 15.20 1.80
N THR A 50 -22.55 16.44 1.78
CA THR A 50 -22.12 17.16 0.57
C THR A 50 -20.64 16.96 0.24
N ALA A 51 -19.89 16.22 1.06
CA ALA A 51 -18.47 16.01 0.85
C ALA A 51 -18.22 15.07 -0.35
N ASN A 52 -17.14 15.34 -1.09
CA ASN A 52 -16.62 14.39 -2.08
C ASN A 52 -15.99 13.21 -1.35
N VAL A 53 -16.69 12.07 -1.35
CA VAL A 53 -16.27 10.85 -0.63
C VAL A 53 -14.97 10.29 -1.19
N GLU A 54 -14.81 10.25 -2.51
CA GLU A 54 -13.59 9.77 -3.16
C GLU A 54 -12.37 10.59 -2.75
N ALA A 55 -12.44 11.92 -2.88
CA ALA A 55 -11.34 12.81 -2.50
C ALA A 55 -11.00 12.69 -1.01
N TRP A 56 -12.01 12.52 -0.16
CA TRP A 56 -11.84 12.30 1.27
C TRP A 56 -11.12 10.96 1.56
N LEU A 57 -11.52 9.87 0.91
CA LEU A 57 -10.87 8.56 1.03
C LEU A 57 -9.42 8.61 0.54
N VAL A 58 -9.16 9.22 -0.62
CA VAL A 58 -7.80 9.41 -1.16
C VAL A 58 -6.94 10.22 -0.18
N THR A 59 -7.51 11.22 0.49
CA THR A 59 -6.81 11.98 1.52
C THR A 59 -6.41 11.11 2.72
N ILE A 60 -7.29 10.21 3.17
CA ILE A 60 -6.97 9.26 4.25
C ILE A 60 -5.86 8.30 3.79
N ALA A 61 -5.99 7.71 2.60
CA ALA A 61 -5.01 6.79 2.04
C ALA A 61 -3.61 7.41 1.92
N HIS A 62 -3.55 8.67 1.46
CA HIS A 62 -2.29 9.40 1.34
C HIS A 62 -1.61 9.63 2.70
N ARG A 63 -2.38 9.99 3.74
CA ARG A 63 -1.86 10.15 5.10
C ARG A 63 -1.31 8.82 5.65
N LYS A 64 -2.06 7.73 5.46
CA LYS A 64 -1.63 6.39 5.85
C LYS A 64 -0.34 5.97 5.15
N ALA A 65 -0.24 6.19 3.86
CA ALA A 65 0.98 5.91 3.11
C ALA A 65 2.19 6.72 3.62
N ILE A 66 2.01 8.02 3.90
CA ILE A 66 3.07 8.85 4.48
C ILE A 66 3.54 8.28 5.83
N ASP A 67 2.61 7.83 6.67
CA ASP A 67 2.96 7.28 7.98
C ASP A 67 3.75 5.97 7.87
N VAL A 68 3.39 5.09 6.93
CA VAL A 68 4.14 3.86 6.59
C VAL A 68 5.56 4.23 6.12
N LEU A 69 5.68 5.13 5.15
CA LEU A 69 6.98 5.57 4.62
C LEU A 69 7.85 6.20 5.71
N ARG A 70 7.25 6.97 6.63
CA ARG A 70 7.96 7.55 7.78
C ARG A 70 8.43 6.48 8.76
N ALA A 71 7.63 5.43 9.00
CA ALA A 71 8.00 4.32 9.87
C ALA A 71 9.17 3.52 9.27
N ALA A 72 9.09 3.17 7.99
CA ALA A 72 10.16 2.46 7.28
C ALA A 72 11.50 3.23 7.32
N ARG A 73 11.48 4.55 7.17
CA ARG A 73 12.70 5.38 7.27
C ARG A 73 13.32 5.42 8.67
N ARG A 74 12.52 5.24 9.73
CA ARG A 74 13.01 5.22 11.12
C ARG A 74 13.51 3.85 11.55
N ASN A 75 13.12 2.80 10.84
CA ASN A 75 13.53 1.42 11.11
C ASN A 75 13.92 0.74 9.79
N PRO A 76 15.06 1.10 9.18
CA PRO A 76 15.54 0.40 7.99
C PRO A 76 15.77 -1.07 8.36
N LEU A 77 14.89 -1.95 7.89
CA LEU A 77 15.10 -3.39 7.97
C LEU A 77 16.35 -3.74 7.14
N PRO A 78 17.27 -4.57 7.64
CA PRO A 78 18.30 -5.16 6.80
C PRO A 78 17.60 -5.95 5.69
N VAL A 79 17.81 -5.56 4.44
CA VAL A 79 17.43 -6.38 3.28
C VAL A 79 18.50 -7.46 3.16
N ASP A 80 18.11 -8.73 3.29
CA ASP A 80 19.00 -9.86 3.03
C ASP A 80 19.57 -9.74 1.61
N GLU A 81 20.90 -9.81 1.50
CA GLU A 81 21.60 -9.83 0.22
C GLU A 81 21.08 -11.00 -0.62
N VAL A 82 20.55 -10.69 -1.81
CA VAL A 82 20.19 -11.71 -2.80
C VAL A 82 21.46 -12.43 -3.22
N PRO A 83 21.57 -13.77 -3.10
CA PRO A 83 22.78 -14.48 -3.48
C PRO A 83 23.09 -14.25 -4.96
N GLU A 84 24.33 -13.83 -5.25
CA GLU A 84 24.87 -13.78 -6.61
C GLU A 84 24.70 -15.15 -7.28
N THR A 85 24.02 -15.16 -8.43
CA THR A 85 23.83 -16.38 -9.20
C THR A 85 25.18 -16.85 -9.72
N VAL A 86 25.68 -17.99 -9.23
CA VAL A 86 26.86 -18.66 -9.81
C VAL A 86 26.51 -19.10 -11.23
N ALA A 87 26.90 -18.31 -12.21
CA ALA A 87 26.89 -18.73 -13.60
C ALA A 87 27.98 -19.79 -13.80
N ALA A 88 27.55 -20.99 -14.17
CA ALA A 88 28.41 -22.09 -14.55
C ALA A 88 29.36 -21.69 -15.70
N GLY A 89 30.65 -22.01 -15.55
CA GLY A 89 31.64 -21.82 -16.60
C GLY A 89 32.88 -22.67 -16.37
N GLY A 90 32.83 -23.95 -16.75
CA GLY A 90 34.04 -24.71 -17.04
C GLY A 90 34.80 -24.09 -18.23
N PRO A 91 36.11 -24.33 -18.35
CA PRO A 91 36.51 -25.62 -18.91
C PRO A 91 37.69 -26.28 -18.17
N ALA A 92 37.60 -27.60 -18.00
CA ALA A 92 38.76 -28.43 -17.71
C ALA A 92 39.53 -28.67 -19.01
N GLY A 93 40.73 -28.09 -19.11
CA GLY A 93 41.74 -28.43 -20.10
C GLY A 93 43.09 -27.95 -19.58
N GLY A 94 44.18 -28.71 -19.59
CA GLY A 94 44.42 -30.10 -19.99
C GLY A 94 45.79 -30.52 -19.44
N GLY A 95 45.99 -31.82 -19.24
CA GLY A 95 47.34 -32.41 -19.17
C GLY A 95 47.83 -32.78 -20.59
N PRO A 96 49.01 -33.39 -20.76
CA PRO A 96 49.86 -34.05 -19.76
C PRO A 96 51.04 -33.21 -19.23
#